data_AF-A0A6B2S664-F1
#
_entry.id   AF-A0A6B2S664-F1
#
_cell.length_a   1.000
_cell.length_b   1.000
_cell.length_c   1.000
_cell.angle_alpha   90.00
_cell.angle_beta   90.00
_cell.angle_gamma   90.00
#
_symmetry.space_group_name_H-M   'P 1'
#
loop_
_entity.id
_entity.type
_entity.pdbx_description
1 polymer ?
#
loop_
_entity_poly.entity_id
_entity_poly.type
_entity_poly.pdbx_seq_one_letter_code
_entity_poly.pdbx_strand_id
1 'polypeptide(L)'
;MFDPVIAPSGTLLGLLQRGRGDGTLHALTAPRSEALTALAHCVLNDPRHDWQVENRSLYYARLYLDLHGGLGEIERHLFDAEDVLDTDDSRTGLALAVLGHLASYGRQEALELLRRYAAFGSNWAWALDELALRDTDAGLRALAAPVLARFAPDAEGEADLAAAVRDAYEPRPWRLWEEDPRADIGARVRAAREQGSFDRWQRQMRPSGPRPGWSVQAVFDWAQEGLERGTVLYVPAARCLTAVAGPEDRAEILEAARNGSDGARGTALRYLADTHDPAVLDLIEYAAEGPSHVVADAATDAFER
;
A
#
# COMPACT_ATOMS: atom_id res chain seq x y z
N MET A 1 -9.06 -35.25 -5.63
CA MET A 1 -9.90 -34.93 -6.79
C MET A 1 -9.96 -33.42 -6.81
N PHE A 2 -9.34 -32.77 -7.79
CA PHE A 2 -9.37 -31.30 -7.90
C PHE A 2 -10.79 -30.92 -8.32
N ASP A 3 -11.55 -30.31 -7.42
CA ASP A 3 -12.82 -29.70 -7.78
C ASP A 3 -12.50 -28.50 -8.68
N PRO A 4 -12.99 -28.45 -9.94
CA PRO A 4 -12.69 -27.31 -10.80
C PRO A 4 -13.30 -26.06 -10.17
N VAL A 5 -12.39 -25.13 -9.85
CA VAL A 5 -12.65 -23.81 -9.25
C VAL A 5 -13.72 -23.00 -10.04
N ILE A 6 -13.91 -23.31 -11.32
CA ILE A 6 -14.95 -22.76 -12.19
C ILE A 6 -15.88 -23.89 -12.67
N ALA A 7 -17.18 -23.67 -12.57
CA ALA A 7 -18.21 -24.62 -12.99
C ALA A 7 -18.22 -24.86 -14.53
N PRO A 8 -18.75 -26.02 -14.99
CA PRO A 8 -18.70 -26.39 -16.41
C PRO A 8 -19.25 -25.33 -17.36
N SER A 9 -18.71 -25.30 -18.60
CA SER A 9 -18.97 -24.26 -19.61
C SER A 9 -20.45 -23.98 -19.88
N GLY A 10 -21.26 -25.04 -19.92
CA GLY A 10 -22.69 -25.01 -20.25
C GLY A 10 -23.64 -24.89 -19.05
N THR A 11 -23.15 -24.76 -17.82
CA THR A 11 -24.00 -24.53 -16.64
C THR A 11 -24.27 -23.05 -16.42
N LEU A 12 -25.43 -22.69 -15.84
CA LEU A 12 -25.75 -21.30 -15.51
C LEU A 12 -24.69 -20.65 -14.61
N LEU A 13 -24.26 -21.36 -13.57
CA LEU A 13 -23.20 -20.92 -12.67
C LEU A 13 -21.90 -20.61 -13.43
N GLY A 14 -21.47 -21.53 -14.29
CA GLY A 14 -20.25 -21.31 -15.06
C GLY A 14 -20.37 -20.12 -16.03
N LEU A 15 -21.54 -19.95 -16.67
CA LEU A 15 -21.78 -18.81 -17.56
C LEU A 15 -21.66 -17.48 -16.81
N LEU A 16 -22.23 -17.39 -15.60
CA LEU A 16 -22.12 -16.22 -14.73
C LEU A 16 -20.69 -15.98 -14.23
N GLN A 17 -19.97 -17.05 -13.86
CA GLN A 17 -18.57 -16.93 -13.46
C GLN A 17 -17.69 -16.39 -14.58
N ARG A 18 -17.97 -16.72 -15.85
CA ARG A 18 -17.17 -16.24 -16.99
C ARG A 18 -17.56 -14.84 -17.49
N GLY A 19 -18.61 -14.21 -16.96
CA GLY A 19 -18.97 -12.83 -17.27
C GLY A 19 -19.28 -12.55 -18.76
N ARG A 20 -19.62 -13.58 -19.55
CA ARG A 20 -20.04 -13.38 -20.94
C ARG A 20 -21.45 -12.78 -20.97
N GLY A 21 -21.75 -11.88 -21.91
CA GLY A 21 -23.08 -11.26 -22.04
C GLY A 21 -24.23 -12.28 -22.09
N ASP A 22 -23.97 -13.48 -22.61
CA ASP A 22 -24.90 -14.62 -22.59
C ASP A 22 -25.31 -15.03 -21.17
N GLY A 23 -24.42 -14.94 -20.18
CA GLY A 23 -24.69 -15.32 -18.79
C GLY A 23 -25.83 -14.51 -18.15
N THR A 24 -25.93 -13.21 -18.48
CA THR A 24 -27.07 -12.38 -18.05
C THR A 24 -28.36 -12.84 -18.70
N LEU A 25 -28.35 -13.07 -20.02
CA LEU A 25 -29.54 -13.50 -20.74
C LEU A 25 -30.03 -14.87 -20.25
N HIS A 26 -29.11 -15.80 -19.99
CA HIS A 26 -29.42 -17.10 -19.40
C HIS A 26 -29.96 -16.97 -17.96
N ALA A 27 -29.41 -16.09 -17.13
CA ALA A 27 -29.93 -15.87 -15.77
C ALA A 27 -31.35 -15.30 -15.78
N LEU A 28 -31.64 -14.36 -16.68
CA LEU A 28 -32.98 -13.76 -16.80
C LEU A 28 -34.03 -14.72 -17.39
N THR A 29 -33.60 -15.78 -18.08
CA THR A 29 -34.49 -16.78 -18.69
C THR A 29 -34.62 -18.06 -17.87
N ALA A 30 -33.68 -18.31 -16.95
CA ALA A 30 -33.71 -19.44 -16.03
C ALA A 30 -34.80 -19.27 -14.94
N PRO A 31 -35.20 -20.35 -14.25
CA PRO A 31 -36.00 -20.24 -13.04
C PRO A 31 -35.34 -19.27 -12.06
N ARG A 32 -36.07 -18.23 -11.63
CA ARG A 32 -35.53 -17.15 -10.80
C ARG A 32 -34.76 -17.64 -9.56
N SER A 33 -35.27 -18.67 -8.88
CA SER A 33 -34.61 -19.25 -7.71
C SER A 33 -33.25 -19.86 -8.05
N GLU A 34 -33.12 -20.53 -9.19
CA GLU A 34 -31.86 -21.11 -9.66
C GLU A 34 -30.85 -20.01 -10.02
N ALA A 35 -31.32 -18.97 -10.73
CA ALA A 35 -30.49 -17.81 -11.06
C ALA A 35 -29.99 -17.08 -9.82
N LEU A 36 -30.83 -16.88 -8.81
CA LEU A 36 -30.44 -16.25 -7.55
C LEU A 36 -29.45 -17.11 -6.76
N THR A 37 -29.61 -18.43 -6.73
CA THR A 37 -28.65 -19.34 -6.09
C THR A 37 -27.28 -19.27 -6.80
N ALA A 38 -27.27 -19.30 -8.13
CA ALA A 38 -26.03 -19.21 -8.91
C ALA A 38 -25.35 -17.84 -8.75
N LEU A 39 -26.14 -16.76 -8.71
CA LEU A 39 -25.65 -15.40 -8.48
C LEU A 39 -25.06 -15.25 -7.07
N ALA A 40 -25.75 -15.74 -6.03
CA ALA A 40 -25.23 -15.74 -4.67
C ALA A 40 -23.91 -16.50 -4.60
N HIS A 41 -23.81 -17.69 -5.20
CA HIS A 41 -22.54 -18.42 -5.26
C HIS A 41 -21.43 -17.60 -5.92
N CYS A 42 -21.71 -16.88 -7.02
CA CYS A 42 -20.70 -16.04 -7.67
C CYS A 42 -20.23 -14.89 -6.77
N VAL A 43 -21.13 -14.27 -6.01
CA VAL A 43 -20.78 -13.13 -5.15
C VAL A 43 -20.02 -13.56 -3.89
N LEU A 44 -20.35 -14.74 -3.34
CA LEU A 44 -19.81 -15.20 -2.06
C LEU A 44 -18.55 -16.07 -2.20
N ASN A 45 -18.35 -16.72 -3.35
CA ASN A 45 -17.28 -17.69 -3.57
C ASN A 45 -16.60 -17.46 -4.93
N ASP A 46 -16.27 -16.21 -5.26
CA ASP A 46 -15.53 -15.92 -6.50
C ASP A 46 -14.04 -16.27 -6.32
N PRO A 47 -13.52 -17.26 -7.07
CA PRO A 47 -12.14 -17.67 -6.89
C PRO A 47 -11.11 -16.75 -7.53
N ARG A 48 -11.55 -15.76 -8.32
CA ARG A 48 -10.65 -14.90 -9.09
C ARG A 48 -10.21 -13.71 -8.24
N HIS A 49 -8.91 -13.66 -7.97
CA HIS A 49 -8.28 -12.66 -7.12
C HIS A 49 -8.12 -11.29 -7.80
N ASP A 50 -8.13 -11.21 -9.13
CA ASP A 50 -7.92 -9.95 -9.85
C ASP A 50 -9.20 -9.09 -9.87
N TRP A 51 -9.42 -8.33 -8.79
CA TRP A 51 -10.54 -7.38 -8.67
C TRP A 51 -10.26 -6.04 -9.37
N GLN A 52 -9.00 -5.71 -9.65
CA GLN A 52 -8.60 -4.44 -10.27
C GLN A 52 -8.86 -4.36 -11.79
N VAL A 53 -9.06 -5.50 -12.45
CA VAL A 53 -9.13 -5.58 -13.93
C VAL A 53 -10.57 -5.70 -14.44
N GLU A 54 -11.54 -6.06 -13.59
CA GLU A 54 -12.90 -6.39 -14.02
C GLU A 54 -14.00 -5.75 -13.14
N ASN A 55 -15.03 -5.17 -13.77
CA ASN A 55 -16.20 -4.58 -13.10
C ASN A 55 -17.27 -5.63 -12.69
N ARG A 56 -16.87 -6.70 -12.02
CA ARG A 56 -17.75 -7.83 -11.68
C ARG A 56 -18.81 -7.47 -10.64
N SER A 57 -18.44 -6.67 -9.65
CA SER A 57 -19.36 -6.18 -8.62
C SER A 57 -20.55 -5.43 -9.24
N LEU A 58 -20.30 -4.57 -10.23
CA LEU A 58 -21.33 -3.84 -10.97
C LEU A 58 -22.25 -4.79 -11.75
N TYR A 59 -21.66 -5.78 -12.43
CA TYR A 59 -22.38 -6.80 -13.18
C TYR A 59 -23.33 -7.60 -12.27
N TYR A 60 -22.84 -8.12 -11.15
CA TYR A 60 -23.65 -8.88 -10.20
C TYR A 60 -24.70 -8.02 -9.51
N ALA A 61 -24.38 -6.77 -9.15
CA ALA A 61 -25.37 -5.84 -8.61
C ALA A 61 -26.52 -5.58 -9.58
N ARG A 62 -26.22 -5.45 -10.88
CA ARG A 62 -27.26 -5.28 -11.90
C ARG A 62 -28.17 -6.50 -12.00
N LEU A 63 -27.60 -7.70 -11.97
CA LEU A 63 -28.37 -8.94 -11.94
C LEU A 63 -29.24 -9.07 -10.69
N TYR A 64 -28.75 -8.64 -9.52
CA TYR A 64 -29.56 -8.59 -8.29
C TYR A 64 -30.78 -7.67 -8.44
N LEU A 65 -30.67 -6.57 -9.19
CA LEU A 65 -31.81 -5.70 -9.49
C LEU A 65 -32.78 -6.36 -10.48
N ASP A 66 -32.27 -6.85 -11.60
CA ASP A 66 -33.10 -7.41 -12.67
C ASP A 66 -33.82 -8.70 -12.22
N LEU A 67 -33.22 -9.48 -11.32
CA LEU A 67 -33.83 -10.67 -10.71
C LEU A 67 -34.60 -10.37 -9.40
N HIS A 68 -34.67 -9.12 -8.97
CA HIS A 68 -35.24 -8.72 -7.67
C HIS A 68 -34.70 -9.56 -6.49
N GLY A 69 -33.40 -9.87 -6.47
CA GLY A 69 -32.81 -10.70 -5.42
C GLY A 69 -32.85 -10.03 -4.05
N GLY A 70 -33.01 -10.84 -3.01
CA GLY A 70 -32.87 -10.41 -1.61
C GLY A 70 -31.42 -10.53 -1.13
N LEU A 71 -31.10 -9.90 0.00
CA LEU A 71 -29.73 -9.82 0.53
C LEU A 71 -29.39 -10.86 1.60
N GLY A 72 -30.32 -11.76 1.95
CA GLY A 72 -30.16 -12.66 3.11
C GLY A 72 -28.94 -13.60 3.04
N GLU A 73 -28.54 -14.05 1.85
CA GLU A 73 -27.31 -14.85 1.67
C GLU A 73 -26.06 -14.01 1.89
N ILE A 74 -26.05 -12.76 1.40
CA ILE A 74 -24.94 -11.82 1.59
C ILE A 74 -24.83 -11.45 3.07
N GLU A 75 -25.94 -11.14 3.74
CA GLU A 75 -25.93 -10.83 5.16
C GLU A 75 -25.40 -12.00 5.98
N ARG A 76 -25.85 -13.23 5.70
CA ARG A 76 -25.36 -14.42 6.41
C ARG A 76 -23.87 -14.64 6.21
N HIS A 77 -23.37 -14.45 4.98
CA HIS A 77 -21.95 -14.57 4.67
C HIS A 77 -21.10 -13.53 5.41
N LEU A 78 -21.54 -12.27 5.39
CA LEU A 78 -20.83 -11.18 6.05
C LEU A 78 -20.78 -11.36 7.57
N PHE A 79 -21.85 -11.83 8.20
CA PHE A 79 -21.88 -12.05 9.66
C PHE A 79 -21.67 -13.51 10.08
N ASP A 80 -21.10 -14.33 9.21
CA ASP A 80 -20.70 -15.69 9.56
C ASP A 80 -19.50 -15.67 10.52
N ALA A 81 -19.37 -16.68 11.38
CA ALA A 81 -18.27 -16.77 12.33
C ALA A 81 -16.89 -16.80 11.64
N GLU A 82 -16.82 -17.30 10.41
CA GLU A 82 -15.61 -17.30 9.60
C GLU A 82 -15.12 -15.88 9.28
N ASP A 83 -15.97 -14.85 9.35
CA ASP A 83 -15.55 -13.46 9.16
C ASP A 83 -14.48 -13.03 10.17
N VAL A 84 -14.47 -13.63 11.37
CA VAL A 84 -13.46 -13.34 12.41
C VAL A 84 -12.21 -14.21 12.24
N LEU A 85 -12.33 -15.36 11.56
CA LEU A 85 -11.25 -16.35 11.45
C LEU A 85 -10.43 -16.16 10.17
N ASP A 86 -11.08 -15.81 9.08
CA ASP A 86 -10.47 -15.54 7.78
C ASP A 86 -10.44 -14.03 7.53
N THR A 87 -9.27 -13.44 7.76
CA THR A 87 -9.02 -12.00 7.60
C THR A 87 -8.62 -11.63 6.17
N ASP A 88 -8.70 -12.54 5.20
CA ASP A 88 -8.42 -12.22 3.80
C ASP A 88 -9.53 -11.33 3.23
N ASP A 89 -9.15 -10.15 2.73
CA ASP A 89 -10.08 -9.18 2.13
C ASP A 89 -10.92 -9.79 0.99
N SER A 90 -10.38 -10.80 0.30
CA SER A 90 -11.06 -11.48 -0.81
C SER A 90 -12.31 -12.24 -0.39
N ARG A 91 -12.43 -12.64 0.89
CA ARG A 91 -13.61 -13.34 1.42
C ARG A 91 -14.88 -12.48 1.30
N THR A 92 -14.79 -11.20 1.66
CA THR A 92 -15.97 -10.31 1.73
C THR A 92 -15.93 -9.15 0.76
N GLY A 93 -14.77 -8.80 0.20
CA GLY A 93 -14.59 -7.62 -0.65
C GLY A 93 -15.54 -7.56 -1.83
N LEU A 94 -15.76 -8.67 -2.55
CA LEU A 94 -16.71 -8.69 -3.69
C LEU A 94 -18.15 -8.47 -3.22
N ALA A 95 -18.57 -9.10 -2.12
CA ALA A 95 -19.90 -8.94 -1.57
C ALA A 95 -20.15 -7.48 -1.12
N LEU A 96 -19.16 -6.86 -0.48
CA LEU A 96 -19.21 -5.46 -0.08
C LEU A 96 -19.28 -4.51 -1.28
N ALA A 97 -18.48 -4.75 -2.32
CA ALA A 97 -18.54 -3.98 -3.57
C ALA A 97 -19.89 -4.10 -4.29
N VAL A 98 -20.50 -5.31 -4.29
CA VAL A 98 -21.86 -5.52 -4.82
C VAL A 98 -22.88 -4.72 -4.01
N LEU A 99 -22.81 -4.75 -2.67
CA LEU A 99 -23.67 -3.93 -1.83
C LEU A 99 -23.47 -2.43 -2.08
N GLY A 100 -22.24 -1.98 -2.32
CA GLY A 100 -21.92 -0.61 -2.69
C GLY A 100 -22.67 -0.20 -3.95
N HIS A 101 -22.58 -0.97 -5.03
CA HIS A 101 -23.32 -0.68 -6.25
C HIS A 101 -24.85 -0.72 -6.05
N LEU A 102 -25.37 -1.67 -5.27
CA LEU A 102 -26.81 -1.72 -4.95
C LEU A 102 -27.26 -0.47 -4.18
N ALA A 103 -26.46 0.02 -3.24
CA ALA A 103 -26.71 1.28 -2.54
C ALA A 103 -26.72 2.48 -3.50
N SER A 104 -25.78 2.54 -4.45
CA SER A 104 -25.78 3.57 -5.51
C SER A 104 -27.03 3.54 -6.39
N TYR A 105 -27.65 2.37 -6.57
CA TYR A 105 -28.94 2.23 -7.25
C TYR A 105 -30.16 2.53 -6.37
N GLY A 106 -29.97 2.97 -5.13
CA GLY A 106 -31.04 3.35 -4.22
C GLY A 106 -31.63 2.20 -3.40
N ARG A 107 -30.98 1.02 -3.35
CA ARG A 107 -31.40 -0.07 -2.45
C ARG A 107 -31.01 0.27 -1.01
N GLN A 108 -31.97 0.81 -0.25
CA GLN A 108 -31.77 1.21 1.14
C GLN A 108 -31.28 0.06 2.05
N GLU A 109 -31.82 -1.15 1.88
CA GLU A 109 -31.38 -2.34 2.64
C GLU A 109 -29.89 -2.65 2.45
N ALA A 110 -29.33 -2.39 1.26
CA ALA A 110 -27.91 -2.61 1.00
C ALA A 110 -27.04 -1.57 1.73
N LEU A 111 -27.47 -0.31 1.75
CA LEU A 111 -26.79 0.76 2.49
C LEU A 111 -26.79 0.47 4.01
N GLU A 112 -27.93 0.03 4.54
CA GLU A 112 -28.07 -0.32 5.96
C GLU A 112 -27.22 -1.53 6.34
N LEU A 113 -27.15 -2.53 5.46
CA LEU A 113 -26.28 -3.68 5.65
C LEU A 113 -24.79 -3.28 5.65
N LEU A 114 -24.37 -2.43 4.70
CA LEU A 114 -23.01 -1.89 4.68
C LEU A 114 -22.68 -1.13 5.96
N ARG A 115 -23.56 -0.26 6.46
CA ARG A 115 -23.35 0.46 7.72
C ARG A 115 -23.19 -0.48 8.91
N ARG A 116 -24.04 -1.51 9.00
CA ARG A 116 -23.94 -2.54 10.05
C ARG A 116 -22.62 -3.28 9.97
N TYR A 117 -22.19 -3.67 8.76
CA TYR A 117 -20.93 -4.39 8.60
C TYR A 117 -19.72 -3.49 8.84
N ALA A 118 -19.71 -2.23 8.40
CA ALA A 118 -18.68 -1.27 8.81
C ALA A 118 -18.62 -1.10 10.34
N ALA A 119 -19.77 -1.16 11.03
CA ALA A 119 -19.81 -1.04 12.49
C ALA A 119 -19.30 -2.29 13.24
N PHE A 120 -19.45 -3.50 12.69
CA PHE A 120 -19.18 -4.74 13.45
C PHE A 120 -18.38 -5.85 12.74
N GLY A 121 -18.30 -5.82 11.42
CA GLY A 121 -17.57 -6.81 10.62
C GLY A 121 -16.06 -6.67 10.71
N SER A 122 -15.35 -7.73 10.34
CA SER A 122 -13.88 -7.78 10.36
C SER A 122 -13.26 -6.97 9.24
N ASN A 123 -13.80 -7.06 8.01
CA ASN A 123 -13.36 -6.23 6.88
C ASN A 123 -14.07 -4.87 6.84
N TRP A 124 -14.10 -4.20 7.98
CA TRP A 124 -14.82 -2.93 8.16
C TRP A 124 -14.23 -1.79 7.32
N ALA A 125 -12.91 -1.83 7.05
CA ALA A 125 -12.22 -0.79 6.29
C ALA A 125 -12.75 -0.72 4.85
N TRP A 126 -12.88 -1.87 4.18
CA TRP A 126 -13.47 -1.94 2.84
C TRP A 126 -14.92 -1.44 2.84
N ALA A 127 -15.72 -1.86 3.82
CA ALA A 127 -17.11 -1.41 3.92
C ALA A 127 -17.21 0.11 4.16
N LEU A 128 -16.29 0.67 4.94
CA LEU A 128 -16.19 2.11 5.16
C LEU A 128 -15.81 2.86 3.88
N ASP A 129 -14.91 2.31 3.06
CA ASP A 129 -14.56 2.87 1.75
C ASP A 129 -15.77 2.84 0.79
N GLU A 130 -16.52 1.74 0.74
CA GLU A 130 -17.74 1.66 -0.08
C GLU A 130 -18.80 2.69 0.35
N LEU A 131 -18.93 2.94 1.66
CA LEU A 131 -19.81 3.95 2.23
C LEU A 131 -19.31 5.37 1.99
N ALA A 132 -17.99 5.60 2.03
CA ALA A 132 -17.41 6.91 1.79
C ALA A 132 -17.80 7.50 0.43
N LEU A 133 -18.01 6.65 -0.57
CA LEU A 133 -18.43 7.07 -1.91
C LEU A 133 -19.94 7.33 -2.06
N ARG A 134 -20.77 6.80 -1.15
CA ARG A 134 -22.21 6.60 -1.41
C ARG A 134 -23.14 7.07 -0.30
N ASP A 135 -22.64 7.11 0.93
CA ASP A 135 -23.41 7.52 2.07
C ASP A 135 -23.40 9.05 2.26
N THR A 136 -24.41 9.51 2.98
CA THR A 136 -24.54 10.86 3.52
C THR A 136 -23.53 11.12 4.65
N ASP A 137 -23.16 12.38 4.85
CA ASP A 137 -22.29 12.76 5.97
C ASP A 137 -22.88 12.39 7.32
N ALA A 138 -24.21 12.43 7.47
CA ALA A 138 -24.89 12.04 8.71
C ALA A 138 -24.72 10.53 8.99
N GLY A 139 -24.84 9.70 7.94
CA GLY A 139 -24.58 8.27 8.02
C GLY A 139 -23.13 7.96 8.41
N LEU A 140 -22.18 8.62 7.75
CA LEU A 140 -20.75 8.47 8.06
C LEU A 140 -20.41 8.94 9.48
N ARG A 141 -20.97 10.05 9.95
CA ARG A 141 -20.76 10.53 11.34
C ARG A 141 -21.28 9.56 12.39
N ALA A 142 -22.37 8.84 12.10
CA ALA A 142 -22.90 7.83 13.01
C ALA A 142 -21.96 6.62 13.20
N LEU A 143 -21.07 6.36 12.23
CA LEU A 143 -20.12 5.24 12.28
C LEU A 143 -18.84 5.54 13.07
N ALA A 144 -18.59 6.81 13.42
CA ALA A 144 -17.37 7.20 14.12
C ALA A 144 -17.17 6.41 15.43
N ALA A 145 -18.19 6.36 16.29
CA ALA A 145 -18.10 5.67 17.57
C ALA A 145 -17.83 4.16 17.45
N PRO A 146 -18.61 3.36 16.67
CA PRO A 146 -18.34 1.93 16.55
C PRO A 146 -17.01 1.62 15.84
N VAL A 147 -16.57 2.44 14.88
CA VAL A 147 -15.26 2.25 14.24
C VAL A 147 -14.13 2.54 15.22
N LEU A 148 -14.19 3.66 15.94
CA LEU A 148 -13.15 4.04 16.92
C LEU A 148 -13.09 3.11 18.14
N ALA A 149 -14.19 2.43 18.48
CA ALA A 149 -14.23 1.45 19.57
C ALA A 149 -13.35 0.19 19.31
N ARG A 150 -12.91 -0.01 18.07
CA ARG A 150 -11.98 -1.10 17.71
C ARG A 150 -10.55 -0.87 18.20
N PHE A 151 -10.20 0.39 18.44
CA PHE A 151 -8.87 0.79 18.84
C PHE A 151 -8.86 1.05 20.34
N ALA A 152 -8.02 0.31 21.08
CA ALA A 152 -7.85 0.51 22.51
C ALA A 152 -7.37 1.96 22.79
N PRO A 153 -7.77 2.59 23.91
CA PRO A 153 -7.32 3.92 24.30
C PRO A 153 -5.92 3.87 24.96
N ASP A 154 -5.01 3.12 24.37
CA ASP A 154 -3.62 2.97 24.80
C ASP A 154 -2.65 3.23 23.63
N ALA A 155 -1.35 3.22 23.89
CA ALA A 155 -0.36 3.59 22.87
C ALA A 155 -0.37 2.67 21.64
N GLU A 156 -0.71 1.40 21.81
CA GLU A 156 -0.79 0.42 20.71
C GLU A 156 -2.05 0.67 19.87
N GLY A 157 -3.22 0.82 20.51
CA GLY A 157 -4.46 1.15 19.82
C GLY A 157 -4.43 2.51 19.12
N GLU A 158 -3.77 3.54 19.68
CA GLU A 158 -3.59 4.82 18.98
C GLU A 158 -2.65 4.70 17.77
N ALA A 159 -1.62 3.84 17.84
CA ALA A 159 -0.75 3.56 16.69
C ALA A 159 -1.50 2.80 15.58
N ASP A 160 -2.35 1.84 15.94
CA ASP A 160 -3.22 1.13 15.01
C ASP A 160 -4.24 2.06 14.36
N LEU A 161 -4.82 2.98 15.13
CA LEU A 161 -5.71 4.01 14.60
C LEU A 161 -4.98 4.93 13.61
N ALA A 162 -3.76 5.37 13.95
CA ALA A 162 -2.93 6.18 13.06
C ALA A 162 -2.59 5.43 11.75
N ALA A 163 -2.36 4.12 11.82
CA ALA A 163 -2.15 3.28 10.64
C ALA A 163 -3.42 3.21 9.77
N ALA A 164 -4.58 2.94 10.38
CA ALA A 164 -5.85 2.89 9.67
C ALA A 164 -6.21 4.21 8.98
N VAL A 165 -6.02 5.35 9.66
CA VAL A 165 -6.26 6.69 9.08
C VAL A 165 -5.30 6.97 7.91
N ARG A 166 -4.04 6.57 8.03
CA ARG A 166 -3.00 6.80 7.01
C ARG A 166 -3.24 5.96 5.76
N ASP A 167 -3.64 4.70 5.94
CA ASP A 167 -3.73 3.69 4.87
C ASP A 167 -5.14 3.61 4.26
N ALA A 168 -6.10 4.38 4.81
CA ALA A 168 -7.45 4.47 4.27
C ALA A 168 -7.45 4.87 2.79
N TYR A 169 -8.18 4.11 1.98
CA TYR A 169 -8.34 4.41 0.56
C TYR A 169 -9.22 5.65 0.37
N GLU A 170 -10.37 5.70 1.05
CA GLU A 170 -11.25 6.86 1.03
C GLU A 170 -11.08 7.76 2.28
N PRO A 171 -10.56 8.98 2.13
CA PRO A 171 -10.27 9.85 3.27
C PRO A 171 -11.50 10.56 3.84
N ARG A 172 -12.66 10.50 3.16
CA ARG A 172 -13.85 11.30 3.51
C ARG A 172 -14.38 11.03 4.93
N PRO A 173 -14.56 9.79 5.40
CA PRO A 173 -15.09 9.53 6.74
C PRO A 173 -14.17 10.12 7.82
N TRP A 174 -12.86 9.92 7.68
CA TRP A 174 -11.86 10.43 8.61
C TRP A 174 -11.87 11.96 8.71
N ARG A 175 -11.95 12.67 7.58
CA ARG A 175 -12.08 14.14 7.58
C ARG A 175 -13.36 14.61 8.29
N LEU A 176 -14.48 13.93 8.06
CA LEU A 176 -15.74 14.26 8.74
C LEU A 176 -15.64 14.05 10.26
N TRP A 177 -14.89 13.02 10.69
CA TRP A 177 -14.72 12.71 12.10
C TRP A 177 -13.70 13.64 12.78
N GLU A 178 -12.68 14.14 12.07
CA GLU A 178 -11.80 15.21 12.56
C GLU A 178 -12.57 16.47 12.95
N GLU A 179 -13.69 16.75 12.29
CA GLU A 179 -14.56 17.90 12.57
C GLU A 179 -15.59 17.63 13.67
N ASP A 180 -15.63 16.41 14.23
CA ASP A 180 -16.60 16.06 15.27
C ASP A 180 -16.35 16.86 16.57
N PRO A 181 -17.38 17.46 17.17
CA PRO A 181 -17.22 18.25 18.39
C PRO A 181 -16.88 17.41 19.63
N ARG A 182 -17.14 16.10 19.61
CA ARG A 182 -16.86 15.20 20.73
C ARG A 182 -15.37 14.89 20.78
N ALA A 183 -14.73 15.14 21.91
CA ALA A 183 -13.27 15.04 22.05
C ALA A 183 -12.74 13.61 21.84
N ASP A 184 -13.49 12.60 22.30
CA ASP A 184 -13.22 11.17 22.12
C ASP A 184 -13.25 10.72 20.65
N ILE A 185 -13.74 11.56 19.74
CA ILE A 185 -13.76 11.33 18.30
C ILE A 185 -12.87 12.33 17.59
N GLY A 186 -13.25 13.62 17.59
CA GLY A 186 -12.57 14.62 16.77
C GLY A 186 -11.14 14.87 17.18
N ALA A 187 -10.85 14.98 18.48
CA ALA A 187 -9.47 15.19 18.92
C ALA A 187 -8.62 13.92 18.70
N ARG A 188 -9.22 12.74 18.90
CA ARG A 188 -8.56 11.46 18.70
C ARG A 188 -8.15 11.22 17.25
N VAL A 189 -9.07 11.45 16.29
CA VAL A 189 -8.77 11.29 14.86
C VAL A 189 -7.75 12.33 14.38
N ARG A 190 -7.82 13.58 14.85
CA ARG A 190 -6.79 14.59 14.52
C ARG A 190 -5.39 14.17 14.99
N ALA A 191 -5.27 13.68 16.22
CA ALA A 191 -4.01 13.19 16.76
C ALA A 191 -3.45 12.02 15.94
N ALA A 192 -4.29 11.04 15.59
CA ALA A 192 -3.92 9.91 14.75
C ALA A 192 -3.38 10.33 13.37
N ARG A 193 -4.00 11.35 12.74
CA ARG A 193 -3.56 11.89 11.45
C ARG A 193 -2.23 12.64 11.53
N GLU A 194 -2.01 13.40 12.60
CA GLU A 194 -0.74 14.07 12.87
C GLU A 194 0.39 13.04 13.06
N GLN A 195 0.15 12.00 13.84
CA GLN A 195 1.10 10.89 14.05
C GLN A 195 1.46 10.18 12.74
N GLY A 196 0.47 9.80 11.92
CA GLY A 196 0.72 9.17 10.62
C GLY A 196 1.50 10.06 9.64
N SER A 197 1.36 11.38 9.76
CA SER A 197 2.15 12.35 8.98
C SER A 197 3.59 12.44 9.49
N PHE A 198 3.78 12.45 10.82
CA PHE A 198 5.10 12.44 11.45
C PHE A 198 5.87 11.15 11.15
N ASP A 199 5.21 9.99 11.18
CA ASP A 199 5.85 8.70 10.85
C ASP A 199 6.34 8.64 9.40
N ARG A 200 5.61 9.25 8.46
CA ARG A 200 6.07 9.38 7.07
C ARG A 200 7.29 10.29 6.98
N TRP A 201 7.26 11.42 7.68
CA TRP A 201 8.39 12.34 7.72
C TRP A 201 9.62 11.71 8.38
N GLN A 202 9.47 10.99 9.49
CA GLN A 202 10.56 10.29 10.16
C GLN A 202 11.16 9.20 9.27
N ARG A 203 10.33 8.47 8.50
CA ARG A 203 10.81 7.50 7.49
C ARG A 203 11.57 8.16 6.34
N GLN A 204 11.22 9.39 5.95
CA GLN A 204 12.00 10.15 4.97
C GLN A 204 13.34 10.63 5.54
N MET A 205 13.38 11.02 6.82
CA MET A 205 14.59 11.47 7.50
C MET A 205 15.51 10.32 7.93
N ARG A 206 14.98 9.09 8.03
CA ARG A 206 15.73 7.85 8.29
C ARG A 206 15.37 6.83 7.22
N PRO A 207 15.98 6.89 6.02
CA PRO A 207 15.76 5.88 5.00
C PRO A 207 16.23 4.52 5.55
N SER A 208 15.30 3.69 6.00
CA SER A 208 15.53 2.28 6.31
C SER A 208 15.20 1.42 5.08
N GLY A 209 15.53 1.94 3.89
CA GLY A 209 15.44 1.15 2.66
C GLY A 209 16.40 -0.04 2.74
N PRO A 210 16.16 -1.13 1.99
CA PRO A 210 17.14 -2.19 1.87
C PRO A 210 18.46 -1.57 1.43
N ARG A 211 19.49 -1.62 2.29
CA ARG A 211 20.86 -1.38 1.84
C ARG A 211 21.05 -2.35 0.67
N PRO A 212 21.34 -1.90 -0.56
CA PRO A 212 21.81 -2.80 -1.59
C PRO A 212 22.89 -3.67 -0.95
N GLY A 213 22.92 -4.98 -1.18
CA GLY A 213 23.88 -5.90 -0.53
C GLY A 213 25.36 -5.65 -0.87
N TRP A 214 25.68 -4.45 -1.33
CA TRP A 214 27.01 -3.94 -1.62
C TRP A 214 27.61 -3.46 -0.31
N SER A 215 28.84 -3.86 -0.03
CA SER A 215 29.67 -3.23 0.99
C SER A 215 30.28 -1.93 0.46
N VAL A 216 30.82 -1.10 1.35
CA VAL A 216 31.64 0.08 0.99
C VAL A 216 32.78 -0.32 0.05
N GLN A 217 33.50 -1.40 0.38
CA GLN A 217 34.50 -2.01 -0.50
C GLN A 217 33.95 -2.39 -1.89
N ALA A 218 32.77 -3.00 -1.99
CA ALA A 218 32.19 -3.37 -3.29
C ALA A 218 31.89 -2.15 -4.18
N VAL A 219 31.54 -1.00 -3.58
CA VAL A 219 31.35 0.26 -4.31
C VAL A 219 32.70 0.81 -4.81
N PHE A 220 33.75 0.71 -4.00
CA PHE A 220 35.10 1.11 -4.41
C PHE A 220 35.66 0.24 -5.54
N ASP A 221 35.49 -1.08 -5.43
CA ASP A 221 35.91 -2.04 -6.46
C ASP A 221 35.19 -1.76 -7.78
N TRP A 222 33.89 -1.49 -7.73
CA TRP A 222 33.11 -1.13 -8.92
C TRP A 222 33.60 0.17 -9.58
N ALA A 223 33.92 1.20 -8.80
CA ALA A 223 34.46 2.45 -9.32
C ALA A 223 35.82 2.23 -9.99
N GLN A 224 36.66 1.37 -9.41
CA GLN A 224 37.96 1.00 -9.94
C GLN A 224 37.84 0.17 -11.23
N GLU A 225 36.97 -0.85 -11.27
CA GLU A 225 36.71 -1.63 -12.48
C GLU A 225 36.21 -0.75 -13.63
N GLY A 226 35.36 0.25 -13.34
CA GLY A 226 34.93 1.22 -14.32
C GLY A 226 36.10 1.98 -14.92
N LEU A 227 36.99 2.50 -14.06
CA LEU A 227 38.15 3.27 -14.46
C LEU A 227 39.11 2.45 -15.34
N GLU A 228 39.37 1.19 -14.97
CA GLU A 228 40.19 0.26 -15.75
C GLU A 228 39.59 -0.04 -17.14
N ARG A 229 38.26 0.00 -17.25
CA ARG A 229 37.53 -0.11 -18.52
C ARG A 229 37.39 1.23 -19.25
N GLY A 230 38.03 2.29 -18.77
CA GLY A 230 38.02 3.63 -19.36
C GLY A 230 36.75 4.45 -19.07
N THR A 231 35.95 4.06 -18.08
CA THR A 231 34.72 4.77 -17.66
C THR A 231 34.90 5.36 -16.27
N VAL A 232 34.81 6.68 -16.15
CA VAL A 232 34.93 7.37 -14.86
C VAL A 232 33.63 7.25 -14.06
N LEU A 233 33.65 6.48 -12.95
CA LEU A 233 32.46 6.15 -12.16
C LEU A 233 32.44 6.74 -10.73
N TYR A 234 33.41 7.59 -10.35
CA TYR A 234 33.49 8.05 -8.96
C TYR A 234 32.28 8.86 -8.48
N VAL A 235 31.61 9.62 -9.37
CA VAL A 235 30.39 10.37 -9.04
C VAL A 235 29.19 9.45 -8.76
N PRO A 236 28.80 8.52 -9.66
CA PRO A 236 27.72 7.59 -9.36
C PRO A 236 28.06 6.64 -8.20
N ALA A 237 29.34 6.25 -8.03
CA ALA A 237 29.77 5.43 -6.90
C ALA A 237 29.62 6.16 -5.54
N ALA A 238 29.90 7.47 -5.48
CA ALA A 238 29.70 8.25 -4.25
C ALA A 238 28.22 8.34 -3.84
N ARG A 239 27.30 8.36 -4.82
CA ARG A 239 25.85 8.27 -4.55
C ARG A 239 25.47 6.91 -3.97
N CYS A 240 26.09 5.82 -4.45
CA CYS A 240 25.92 4.50 -3.87
C CYS A 240 26.42 4.44 -2.42
N LEU A 241 27.55 5.09 -2.10
CA LEU A 241 28.03 5.18 -0.71
C LEU A 241 27.03 5.88 0.21
N THR A 242 26.28 6.88 -0.29
CA THR A 242 25.22 7.53 0.51
C THR A 242 24.13 6.55 0.96
N ALA A 243 23.89 5.48 0.21
CA ALA A 243 22.89 4.46 0.52
C ALA A 243 23.46 3.27 1.33
N VAL A 244 24.78 3.06 1.29
CA VAL A 244 25.44 1.85 1.80
C VAL A 244 26.25 2.11 3.07
N ALA A 245 26.96 3.24 3.15
CA ALA A 245 27.86 3.54 4.25
C ALA A 245 27.12 3.92 5.53
N GLY A 246 27.50 3.30 6.64
CA GLY A 246 27.11 3.69 8.00
C GLY A 246 28.21 4.52 8.70
N PRO A 247 27.92 5.07 9.90
CA PRO A 247 28.92 5.75 10.72
C PRO A 247 30.17 4.91 11.02
N GLU A 248 30.00 3.59 11.11
CA GLU A 248 31.06 2.59 11.33
C GLU A 248 32.10 2.57 10.20
N ASP A 249 31.71 2.89 8.98
CA ASP A 249 32.56 2.78 7.78
C ASP A 249 33.43 4.02 7.55
N ARG A 250 33.27 5.06 8.36
CA ARG A 250 33.98 6.34 8.19
C ARG A 250 35.49 6.14 8.13
N ALA A 251 36.05 5.27 8.97
CA ALA A 251 37.48 5.02 9.01
C ALA A 251 37.98 4.38 7.70
N GLU A 252 37.21 3.46 7.13
CA GLU A 252 37.51 2.80 5.85
C GLU A 252 37.48 3.81 4.69
N ILE A 253 36.47 4.70 4.66
CA ILE A 253 36.33 5.70 3.61
C ILE A 253 37.46 6.73 3.64
N LEU A 254 37.87 7.18 4.84
CA LEU A 254 39.02 8.08 4.97
C LEU A 254 40.32 7.42 4.51
N GLU A 255 40.49 6.14 4.80
CA GLU A 255 41.66 5.40 4.36
C GLU A 255 41.66 5.21 2.83
N ALA A 256 40.50 4.90 2.26
CA ALA A 256 40.32 4.83 0.81
C ALA A 256 40.62 6.17 0.12
N ALA A 257 40.24 7.31 0.71
CA ALA A 257 40.58 8.64 0.17
C ALA A 257 42.09 8.92 0.15
N ARG A 258 42.82 8.46 1.17
CA ARG A 258 44.28 8.64 1.28
C ARG A 258 45.05 7.71 0.35
N ASN A 259 44.75 6.42 0.44
CA ASN A 259 45.63 5.35 -0.03
C ASN A 259 44.92 4.32 -0.93
N GLY A 260 43.65 4.54 -1.27
CA GLY A 260 42.90 3.64 -2.15
C GLY A 260 43.41 3.65 -3.59
N SER A 261 42.81 2.79 -4.42
CA SER A 261 42.96 2.87 -5.87
C SER A 261 42.35 4.15 -6.43
N ASP A 262 42.72 4.57 -7.63
CA ASP A 262 42.28 5.86 -8.19
C ASP A 262 40.74 5.99 -8.26
N GLY A 263 40.04 4.91 -8.64
CA GLY A 263 38.58 4.86 -8.60
C GLY A 263 38.02 4.97 -7.18
N ALA A 264 38.63 4.30 -6.20
CA ALA A 264 38.23 4.36 -4.80
C ALA A 264 38.49 5.74 -4.18
N ARG A 265 39.66 6.34 -4.45
CA ARG A 265 40.05 7.67 -3.97
C ARG A 265 39.11 8.75 -4.48
N GLY A 266 38.86 8.78 -5.78
CA GLY A 266 37.91 9.73 -6.36
C GLY A 266 36.50 9.59 -5.77
N THR A 267 36.07 8.34 -5.53
CA THR A 267 34.75 8.04 -4.94
C THR A 267 34.68 8.52 -3.49
N ALA A 268 35.70 8.23 -2.69
CA ALA A 268 35.76 8.62 -1.28
C ALA A 268 35.85 10.13 -1.11
N LEU A 269 36.70 10.82 -1.88
CA LEU A 269 36.80 12.29 -1.87
C LEU A 269 35.46 12.94 -2.21
N ARG A 270 34.78 12.43 -3.24
CA ARG A 270 33.46 12.92 -3.63
C ARG A 270 32.41 12.72 -2.53
N TYR A 271 32.35 11.53 -1.96
CA TYR A 271 31.41 11.23 -0.89
C TYR A 271 31.66 12.10 0.36
N LEU A 272 32.92 12.27 0.77
CA LEU A 272 33.29 13.08 1.93
C LEU A 272 32.97 14.57 1.69
N ALA A 273 33.11 15.06 0.47
CA ALA A 273 32.73 16.43 0.11
C ALA A 273 31.22 16.62 0.16
N ASP A 274 30.45 15.73 -0.46
CA ASP A 274 28.97 15.79 -0.46
C ASP A 274 28.39 15.69 0.98
N THR A 275 29.07 14.97 1.88
CA THR A 275 28.68 14.81 3.30
C THR A 275 29.30 15.84 4.25
N HIS A 276 30.14 16.75 3.74
CA HIS A 276 30.83 17.79 4.51
C HIS A 276 31.68 17.23 5.67
N ASP A 277 32.41 16.13 5.44
CA ASP A 277 33.32 15.58 6.45
C ASP A 277 34.48 16.57 6.72
N PRO A 278 34.81 16.86 7.99
CA PRO A 278 35.83 17.85 8.33
C PRO A 278 37.24 17.52 7.80
N ALA A 279 37.54 16.25 7.50
CA ALA A 279 38.85 15.85 6.98
C ALA A 279 38.98 16.01 5.45
N VAL A 280 37.91 16.38 4.74
CA VAL A 280 37.90 16.32 3.26
C VAL A 280 38.85 17.31 2.60
N LEU A 281 39.01 18.51 3.15
CA LEU A 281 39.83 19.56 2.53
C LEU A 281 41.31 19.16 2.46
N ASP A 282 41.86 18.64 3.55
CA ASP A 282 43.24 18.13 3.60
C ASP A 282 43.45 16.96 2.61
N LEU A 283 42.42 16.12 2.45
CA LEU A 283 42.45 14.98 1.53
C LEU A 283 42.36 15.42 0.07
N ILE A 284 41.56 16.45 -0.24
CA ILE A 284 41.46 17.06 -1.57
C ILE A 284 42.78 17.70 -1.95
N GLU A 285 43.40 18.48 -1.06
CA GLU A 285 44.70 19.11 -1.28
C GLU A 285 45.77 18.04 -1.58
N TYR A 286 45.88 17.03 -0.72
CA TYR A 286 46.80 15.91 -0.91
C TYR A 286 46.55 15.14 -2.22
N ALA A 287 45.29 15.00 -2.62
CA ALA A 287 44.91 14.33 -3.86
C ALA A 287 45.26 15.15 -5.11
N ALA A 288 45.08 16.48 -5.07
CA ALA A 288 45.38 17.40 -6.16
C ALA A 288 46.89 17.52 -6.43
N GLU A 289 47.73 17.41 -5.41
CA GLU A 289 49.20 17.39 -5.53
C GLU A 289 49.76 16.01 -5.92
N GLY A 290 48.91 14.98 -5.97
CA GLY A 290 49.30 13.61 -6.24
C GLY A 290 49.66 13.35 -7.72
N PRO A 291 50.31 12.20 -8.00
CA PRO A 291 50.75 11.85 -9.35
C PRO A 291 49.63 11.34 -10.28
N SER A 292 48.45 11.03 -9.75
CA SER A 292 47.32 10.55 -10.56
C SER A 292 46.45 11.70 -11.02
N HIS A 293 46.45 11.96 -12.33
CA HIS A 293 45.60 12.97 -12.95
C HIS A 293 44.11 12.72 -12.72
N VAL A 294 43.68 11.44 -12.73
CA VAL A 294 42.26 11.09 -12.52
C VAL A 294 41.80 11.47 -11.11
N VAL A 295 42.67 11.24 -10.11
CA VAL A 295 42.36 11.58 -8.72
C VAL A 295 42.44 13.10 -8.49
N ALA A 296 43.37 13.79 -9.13
CA ALA A 296 43.47 15.24 -9.09
C ALA A 296 42.23 15.94 -9.71
N ASP A 297 41.73 15.40 -10.84
CA ASP A 297 40.49 15.88 -11.47
C ASP A 297 39.30 15.65 -10.52
N ALA A 298 39.17 14.46 -9.93
CA ALA A 298 38.11 14.15 -8.98
C ALA A 298 38.17 15.03 -7.71
N ALA A 299 39.37 15.38 -7.24
CA ALA A 299 39.58 16.27 -6.11
C ALA A 299 39.14 17.71 -6.44
N THR A 300 39.47 18.19 -7.65
CA THR A 300 39.04 19.52 -8.12
C THR A 300 37.52 19.58 -8.25
N ASP A 301 36.91 18.57 -8.88
CA ASP A 301 35.45 18.44 -9.00
C ASP A 301 34.73 18.34 -7.65
N ALA A 302 35.41 17.82 -6.61
CA ALA A 302 34.90 17.74 -5.25
C ALA A 302 35.03 19.07 -4.50
N PHE A 303 36.07 19.87 -4.78
CA PHE A 303 36.31 21.18 -4.18
C PHE A 303 35.35 22.27 -4.71
N GLU A 304 34.95 22.19 -5.97
CA GLU A 304 34.07 23.19 -6.61
C GLU A 304 32.61 23.16 -6.11
N ARG A 305 32.27 22.29 -5.15
CA ARG A 305 30.92 22.17 -4.55
C ARG A 305 30.86 22.73 -3.15
#